data_AF-A0A7C1T1U6-F1
#
_entry.id   AF-A0A7C1T1U6-F1
#
_cell.length_a   1.000
_cell.length_b   1.000
_cell.length_c   1.000
_cell.angle_alpha   90.00
_cell.angle_beta   90.00
_cell.angle_gamma   90.00
#
_symmetry.space_group_name_H-M   'P 1'
#
loop_
_entity.id
_entity.type
_entity.pdbx_description
1 polymer ?
#
loop_
_entity_poly.entity_id
_entity_poly.type
_entity_poly.pdbx_seq_one_letter_code
_entity_poly.pdbx_strand_id
1 'polypeptide(L)'
;EDMGFAKKGEGWRLLKEGQLERDGDLPTNTMGGLKARGHPVGATGIYQVYEVALQLRGEAGKNQVPDPEVGVAQSVGGVGGTVAVHVVRRVR
;
A
#
# COMPACT_ATOMS: atom_id res chain seq x y z
N GLU A 1 8.40 -7.63 3.36
CA GLU A 1 9.13 -8.92 3.35
C GLU A 1 8.37 -9.93 2.50
N ASP A 2 7.16 -10.35 2.87
CA ASP A 2 6.42 -11.38 2.11
C ASP A 2 6.04 -10.99 0.67
N MET A 3 5.89 -9.69 0.39
CA MET A 3 5.71 -9.17 -0.97
C MET A 3 7.03 -9.09 -1.79
N GLY A 4 8.17 -9.47 -1.21
CA GLY A 4 9.47 -9.50 -1.89
C GLY A 4 10.28 -8.20 -1.86
N PHE A 5 9.75 -7.10 -1.33
CA PHE A 5 10.45 -5.81 -1.28
C PHE A 5 11.65 -5.75 -0.31
N ALA A 6 11.75 -6.69 0.61
CA ALA A 6 12.88 -6.83 1.53
C ALA A 6 13.12 -8.31 1.83
N LYS A 7 14.37 -8.66 2.14
CA LYS A 7 14.69 -9.99 2.66
C LYS A 7 13.96 -10.24 3.98
N LYS A 8 13.76 -11.52 4.30
CA LYS A 8 13.12 -11.94 5.56
C LYS A 8 13.89 -11.38 6.76
N GLY A 9 13.20 -10.70 7.67
CA GLY A 9 13.76 -10.04 8.85
C GLY A 9 14.43 -8.68 8.58
N GLU A 10 14.41 -8.18 7.35
CA GLU A 10 15.05 -6.91 6.96
C GLU A 10 14.07 -5.79 6.60
N GLY A 11 12.75 -6.02 6.69
CA GLY A 11 11.72 -5.04 6.32
C GLY A 11 11.77 -3.74 7.13
N TRP A 12 12.24 -3.80 8.38
CA TRP A 12 12.43 -2.63 9.24
C TRP A 12 13.45 -1.62 8.66
N ARG A 13 14.38 -2.07 7.82
CA ARG A 13 15.38 -1.18 7.20
C ARG A 13 14.73 -0.24 6.21
N LEU A 14 13.77 -0.72 5.42
CA LEU A 14 13.01 0.11 4.46
C LEU A 14 12.34 1.30 5.18
N LEU A 15 11.78 1.06 6.37
CA LEU A 15 11.21 2.14 7.19
C LEU A 15 12.30 3.08 7.73
N LYS A 16 13.37 2.53 8.31
CA LYS A 16 14.46 3.34 8.89
C LYS A 16 15.15 4.22 7.85
N GLU A 17 15.25 3.75 6.61
CA GLU A 17 15.85 4.46 5.48
C GLU A 17 14.88 5.40 4.77
N GLY A 18 13.62 5.48 5.22
CA GLY A 18 12.61 6.37 4.64
C GLY A 18 12.01 5.88 3.32
N GLN A 19 12.36 4.68 2.85
CA GLN A 19 11.87 4.16 1.57
C GLN A 19 10.35 3.96 1.54
N LEU A 20 9.73 3.76 2.70
CA LEU A 20 8.28 3.56 2.85
C LEU A 20 7.47 4.85 3.02
N GLU A 21 8.16 5.99 3.15
CA GLU A 21 7.53 7.30 3.29
C GLU A 21 6.84 7.71 1.98
N ARG A 22 5.98 8.74 2.03
CA ARG A 22 5.19 9.18 0.87
C ARG A 22 6.06 9.58 -0.33
N ASP A 23 7.23 10.14 -0.06
CA ASP A 23 8.26 10.59 -1.01
C ASP A 23 9.43 9.61 -1.13
N GLY A 24 9.34 8.44 -0.51
CA GLY A 24 10.31 7.36 -0.65
C GLY A 24 10.13 6.55 -1.95
N ASP A 25 11.02 5.58 -2.16
CA ASP A 25 11.03 4.75 -3.36
C ASP A 25 9.87 3.74 -3.44
N LEU A 26 9.31 3.35 -2.28
CA LEU A 26 8.20 2.42 -2.17
C LEU A 26 7.14 2.92 -1.18
N PRO A 27 6.42 4.01 -1.49
CA PRO A 27 5.40 4.56 -0.60
C PRO A 27 4.32 3.54 -0.28
N THR A 28 3.97 3.40 1.00
CA THR A 28 2.93 2.47 1.45
C THR A 28 1.96 3.15 2.40
N ASN A 29 0.70 2.70 2.41
CA ASN A 29 -0.32 3.18 3.34
C ASN A 29 -0.42 4.72 3.40
N THR A 30 -0.37 5.37 2.23
CA THR A 30 -0.27 6.84 2.07
C THR A 30 -1.39 7.64 2.73
N MET A 31 -2.52 7.00 3.03
CA MET A 31 -3.64 7.59 3.78
C MET A 31 -3.70 7.15 5.25
N GLY A 32 -2.60 6.61 5.79
CA GLY A 32 -2.44 6.21 7.19
C GLY A 32 -2.64 4.72 7.49
N GLY A 33 -2.99 3.91 6.48
CA GLY A 33 -3.23 2.47 6.62
C GLY A 33 -4.26 2.12 7.69
N LEU A 34 -4.32 0.85 8.09
CA LEU A 34 -5.28 0.40 9.11
C LEU A 34 -5.05 1.09 10.48
N LYS A 35 -3.82 1.51 10.75
CA LYS A 35 -3.40 2.08 12.05
C LYS A 35 -3.98 3.48 12.31
N ALA A 36 -4.05 4.33 11.29
CA ALA A 36 -4.52 5.71 11.43
C ALA A 36 -5.83 5.99 10.66
N ARG A 37 -6.03 5.37 9.49
CA ARG A 37 -7.28 5.51 8.71
C ARG A 37 -8.43 4.70 9.31
N GLY A 38 -8.10 3.63 10.05
CA GLY A 38 -9.05 2.72 10.70
C GLY A 38 -9.17 1.37 9.99
N HIS A 39 -9.75 0.39 10.68
CA HIS A 39 -9.91 -0.99 10.20
C HIS A 39 -11.37 -1.47 10.29
N PRO A 40 -12.27 -0.96 9.43
CA PRO A 40 -13.58 -1.57 9.23
C PRO A 40 -13.38 -2.89 8.46
N VAL A 41 -13.43 -4.02 9.17
CA VAL A 41 -12.98 -5.34 8.69
C VAL A 41 -13.44 -5.65 7.26
N GLY A 42 -14.74 -5.61 6.98
CA GLY A 42 -15.29 -5.93 5.66
C GLY A 42 -14.96 -4.92 4.56
N ALA A 43 -14.71 -3.65 4.90
CA ALA A 43 -14.42 -2.60 3.94
C ALA A 43 -12.92 -2.40 3.70
N THR A 44 -12.05 -3.05 4.50
CA THR A 44 -10.60 -2.78 4.49
C THR A 44 -9.96 -3.13 3.16
N GLY A 45 -10.21 -4.33 2.65
CA GLY A 45 -9.66 -4.73 1.34
C GLY A 45 -10.11 -3.82 0.20
N ILE A 46 -11.36 -3.34 0.25
CA ILE A 46 -11.93 -2.46 -0.78
C ILE A 46 -11.26 -1.10 -0.76
N TYR A 47 -11.11 -0.47 0.41
CA TYR A 47 -10.51 0.86 0.45
C TYR A 47 -9.02 0.83 0.12
N GLN A 48 -8.30 -0.27 0.40
CA GLN A 48 -6.90 -0.44 0.00
C GLN A 48 -6.77 -0.39 -1.54
N VAL A 49 -7.62 -1.13 -2.26
CA VAL A 49 -7.65 -1.08 -3.73
C VAL A 49 -8.09 0.29 -4.23
N TYR A 50 -9.08 0.90 -3.57
CA TYR A 50 -9.53 2.26 -3.90
C TYR A 50 -8.42 3.32 -3.72
N GLU A 51 -7.61 3.22 -2.67
CA GLU A 51 -6.46 4.11 -2.44
C GLU A 51 -5.43 3.96 -3.56
N VAL A 52 -5.07 2.73 -3.94
CA VAL A 52 -4.17 2.50 -5.07
C VAL A 52 -4.75 3.09 -6.36
N ALA A 53 -6.06 2.92 -6.59
CA ALA A 53 -6.71 3.47 -7.76
C ALA A 53 -6.69 5.01 -7.79
N LEU A 54 -6.90 5.67 -6.65
CA LEU A 54 -6.75 7.13 -6.53
C LEU A 54 -5.31 7.57 -6.84
N GLN A 55 -4.32 6.85 -6.31
CA GLN A 55 -2.91 7.16 -6.57
C GLN A 55 -2.59 7.08 -8.06
N LEU A 56 -2.95 5.97 -8.72
CA LEU A 56 -2.71 5.75 -10.14
C LEU A 56 -3.45 6.74 -11.06
N ARG A 57 -4.59 7.29 -10.61
CA ARG A 57 -5.35 8.31 -11.36
C ARG A 57 -4.90 9.75 -11.08
N GLY A 58 -3.99 9.98 -10.14
CA GLY A 58 -3.61 11.34 -9.74
C GLY A 58 -4.66 12.05 -8.87
N GLU A 59 -5.54 11.29 -8.21
CA GLU A 59 -6.71 11.79 -7.46
C GLU A 59 -6.52 11.69 -5.94
N ALA A 60 -5.33 11.35 -5.44
CA ALA A 60 -5.10 11.15 -4.00
C ALA A 60 -4.87 12.46 -3.20
N GLY A 61 -5.05 13.62 -3.84
CA GLY A 61 -5.00 14.94 -3.20
C GLY A 61 -3.66 15.19 -2.49
N LYS A 62 -3.71 15.61 -1.22
CA LYS A 62 -2.50 15.88 -0.42
C LYS A 62 -1.61 14.65 -0.20
N ASN A 63 -2.12 13.43 -0.44
CA ASN A 63 -1.37 12.19 -0.24
C ASN A 63 -0.80 11.63 -1.54
N GLN A 64 -0.90 12.37 -2.65
CA GLN A 64 -0.48 11.92 -3.97
C GLN A 64 1.01 11.54 -4.02
N VAL A 65 1.27 10.34 -4.51
CA VAL A 65 2.61 9.85 -4.87
C VAL A 65 2.99 10.42 -6.24
N PRO A 66 4.25 10.83 -6.47
CA PRO A 66 4.70 11.29 -7.78
C PRO A 66 4.69 10.17 -8.83
N ASP A 67 4.00 10.42 -9.96
CA ASP A 67 3.91 9.57 -11.17
C ASP A 67 3.88 8.03 -10.93
N PRO A 68 2.93 7.50 -10.16
CA PRO A 68 2.84 6.07 -9.94
C PRO A 68 2.30 5.36 -11.20
N GLU A 69 3.00 4.30 -11.64
CA GLU A 69 2.57 3.49 -12.79
C GLU A 69 1.90 2.17 -12.38
N VAL A 70 2.37 1.56 -11.29
CA VAL A 70 1.91 0.27 -10.76
C VAL A 70 1.68 0.41 -9.26
N GLY A 71 0.60 -0.18 -8.77
CA GLY A 71 0.33 -0.25 -7.34
C GLY A 71 -0.15 -1.63 -6.92
N VAL A 72 0.06 -1.94 -5.64
CA VAL A 72 -0.30 -3.22 -5.04
C VAL A 72 -1.12 -3.01 -3.77
N ALA A 73 -2.17 -3.81 -3.61
CA ALA A 73 -2.96 -3.89 -2.38
C ALA A 73 -2.96 -5.32 -1.86
N GLN A 74 -2.50 -5.51 -0.61
CA GLN A 74 -2.52 -6.79 0.10
C GLN A 74 -3.51 -6.70 1.27
N SER A 75 -4.58 -7.49 1.20
CA SER A 75 -5.56 -7.65 2.27
C SER A 75 -5.37 -9.00 2.95
N VAL A 76 -5.23 -9.00 4.27
CA VAL A 76 -4.97 -10.18 5.09
C VAL A 76 -6.14 -10.42 6.03
N GLY A 77 -6.69 -11.64 6.00
CA GLY A 77 -7.76 -12.11 6.87
C GLY A 77 -7.22 -12.89 8.07
N GLY A 78 -7.72 -12.55 9.26
CA GLY A 78 -7.28 -13.16 10.51
C GLY A 78 -5.78 -12.96 10.75
N VAL A 79 -5.09 -14.03 11.16
CA VAL A 79 -3.64 -14.04 11.40
C VAL A 79 -2.84 -14.50 10.18
N GLY A 80 -3.37 -14.30 8.97
CA GLY A 80 -2.74 -14.76 7.73
C GLY A 80 -3.35 -16.02 7.12
N GLY A 81 -4.54 -16.44 7.57
CA GLY A 81 -5.21 -17.63 7.04
C GLY A 81 -5.76 -17.44 5.62
N THR A 82 -6.06 -16.19 5.25
CA THR A 82 -6.52 -15.82 3.90
C THR A 82 -5.82 -14.55 3.48
N VAL A 83 -5.32 -14.51 2.25
CA VAL A 83 -4.66 -13.32 1.69
C VAL A 83 -5.18 -13.08 0.26
N ALA A 84 -5.57 -11.85 -0.02
CA ALA A 84 -5.90 -11.40 -1.38
C ALA A 84 -4.94 -10.29 -1.79
N VAL A 85 -4.32 -10.44 -2.97
CA VAL A 85 -3.38 -9.46 -3.54
C VAL A 85 -3.93 -8.95 -4.87
N HIS A 86 -3.99 -7.64 -5.03
CA HIS A 86 -4.35 -6.97 -6.28
C HIS A 86 -3.15 -6.19 -6.78
N VAL A 87 -2.70 -6.47 -8.01
CA VAL A 87 -1.70 -5.66 -8.72
C VAL A 87 -2.42 -4.95 -9.84
N VAL A 88 -2.35 -3.62 -9.84
CA VAL A 88 -3.04 -2.77 -10.81
C VAL A 88 -2.05 -1.80 -11.43
N ARG A 89 -2.28 -1.47 -12.70
CA ARG A 89 -1.42 -0.60 -13.50
C ARG A 89 -2.26 0.51 -14.12
N ARG A 90 -1.70 1.73 -14.21
CA ARG A 90 -2.27 2.82 -14.99
C ARG A 90 -2.27 2.45 -16.47
N VAL A 91 -3.45 2.37 -17.08
CA VAL A 91 -3.61 2.20 -18.54
C VAL A 91 -3.81 3.60 -19.14
N ARG A 92 -3.13 3.86 -20.26
CA ARG A 92 -3.22 5.14 -20.99
C ARG A 92 -4.60 5.36 -21.60
#